data_AF-A0A9X4KI57-F1
#
_entry.id   AF-A0A9X4KI57-F1
#
_cell.length_a   1.000
_cell.length_b   1.000
_cell.length_c   1.000
_cell.angle_alpha   90.00
_cell.angle_beta   90.00
_cell.angle_gamma   90.00
#
_symmetry.space_group_name_H-M   'P 1'
#
loop_
_entity.id
_entity.type
_entity.pdbx_description
1 polymer ?
#
loop_
_entity_poly.entity_id
_entity_poly.type
_entity_poly.pdbx_seq_one_letter_code
_entity_poly.pdbx_strand_id
1 'polypeptide(L)'
;MMFINLLHSDKYLNNLINFGIEGDHYTRNGEIISPTDNSGNYAIGATWMLGNQFLNYVWNTEAPDKWEQFKKFNEGALNSPALGFTFNAEPVKSQVSVETNIRKQYDPGLDTGSIDPSKADEYYKKLKANGLDAIIAEKQKQLNAFLGK
;
A
#
# COMPACT_ATOMS: atom_id res chain seq x y z
N MET A 1 14.05 -1.53 -18.76
CA MET A 1 12.79 -1.24 -18.02
C MET A 1 11.67 -0.75 -18.94
N MET A 2 11.53 -1.32 -20.15
CA MET A 2 10.60 -0.76 -21.16
C MET A 2 9.13 -1.07 -20.86
N PHE A 3 8.82 -2.29 -20.42
CA PHE A 3 7.43 -2.68 -20.13
C PHE A 3 6.82 -1.93 -18.94
N ILE A 4 7.56 -1.79 -17.83
CA ILE A 4 7.10 -1.00 -16.68
C ILE A 4 6.79 0.43 -17.09
N ASN A 5 7.64 1.07 -17.90
CA ASN A 5 7.36 2.43 -18.39
C ASN A 5 6.03 2.49 -19.16
N LEU A 6 5.71 1.51 -19.99
CA LEU A 6 4.44 1.48 -20.72
C LEU A 6 3.24 1.36 -19.77
N LEU A 7 3.33 0.57 -18.69
CA LEU A 7 2.27 0.51 -17.67
C LEU A 7 1.98 1.87 -17.01
N HIS A 8 2.92 2.81 -17.06
CA HIS A 8 2.76 4.15 -16.47
C HIS A 8 2.54 5.28 -17.47
N SER A 9 2.57 5.00 -18.79
CA SER A 9 2.50 6.03 -19.83
C SER A 9 1.58 5.70 -21.01
N ASP A 10 1.40 4.42 -21.35
CA ASP A 10 0.55 4.01 -22.45
C ASP A 10 -0.87 3.71 -21.94
N LYS A 11 -1.81 4.59 -22.30
CA LYS A 11 -3.20 4.51 -21.86
C LYS A 11 -3.90 3.24 -22.37
N TYR A 12 -3.63 2.83 -23.60
CA TYR A 12 -4.28 1.65 -24.17
C TYR A 12 -3.80 0.38 -23.46
N LEU A 13 -2.48 0.17 -23.36
CA LEU A 13 -1.91 -0.99 -22.69
C LEU A 13 -2.34 -1.06 -21.23
N ASN A 14 -2.31 0.08 -20.53
CA ASN A 14 -2.71 0.11 -19.13
C ASN A 14 -4.18 -0.33 -18.95
N ASN A 15 -5.09 0.14 -19.80
CA ASN A 15 -6.50 -0.28 -19.75
C ASN A 15 -6.73 -1.70 -20.25
N LEU A 16 -5.95 -2.18 -21.23
CA LEU A 16 -5.98 -3.57 -21.67
C LEU A 16 -5.64 -4.51 -20.51
N ILE A 17 -4.57 -4.20 -19.77
CA ILE A 17 -4.17 -5.00 -18.62
C ILE A 17 -5.19 -4.90 -17.48
N ASN A 18 -5.79 -3.73 -17.25
CA ASN A 18 -6.68 -3.53 -16.11
C ASN A 18 -8.13 -4.00 -16.34
N PHE A 19 -8.66 -3.82 -17.55
CA PHE A 19 -10.08 -4.02 -17.86
C PHE A 19 -10.34 -5.01 -18.99
N GLY A 20 -9.29 -5.48 -19.67
CA GLY A 20 -9.40 -6.45 -20.74
C GLY A 20 -9.65 -5.79 -22.10
N ILE A 21 -10.36 -6.49 -22.97
CA ILE A 21 -10.54 -6.11 -24.37
C ILE A 21 -11.83 -5.29 -24.53
N GLU A 22 -11.72 -4.09 -25.10
CA GLU A 22 -12.87 -3.25 -25.49
C GLU A 22 -13.75 -3.99 -26.54
N GLY A 23 -15.06 -3.97 -26.36
CA GLY A 23 -16.05 -4.71 -27.15
C GLY A 23 -16.32 -6.13 -26.67
N ASP A 24 -15.42 -6.72 -25.87
CA ASP A 24 -15.60 -8.05 -25.27
C ASP A 24 -15.83 -7.94 -23.77
N HIS A 25 -14.88 -7.39 -23.01
CA HIS A 25 -14.94 -7.30 -21.55
C HIS A 25 -15.56 -5.98 -21.06
N TYR A 26 -15.57 -4.94 -21.87
CA TYR A 26 -16.26 -3.67 -21.59
C TYR A 26 -16.62 -2.95 -22.88
N THR A 27 -17.59 -2.04 -22.83
CA THR A 27 -17.85 -1.04 -23.88
C THR A 27 -17.47 0.35 -23.36
N ARG A 28 -17.23 1.31 -24.27
CA ARG A 28 -16.75 2.65 -23.88
C ARG A 28 -17.50 3.76 -24.60
N ASN A 29 -17.75 4.84 -23.86
CA ASN A 29 -18.19 6.14 -24.38
C ASN A 29 -17.23 7.22 -23.85
N GLY A 30 -16.28 7.63 -24.69
CA GLY A 30 -15.20 8.52 -24.28
C GLY A 30 -14.28 7.87 -23.24
N GLU A 31 -14.34 8.39 -22.01
CA GLU A 31 -13.55 7.90 -20.85
C GLU A 31 -14.34 6.98 -19.93
N ILE A 32 -15.65 6.83 -20.17
CA ILE A 32 -16.54 6.04 -19.33
C ILE A 32 -16.73 4.65 -19.93
N ILE A 33 -16.47 3.60 -19.14
CA ILE A 33 -16.66 2.20 -19.52
C ILE A 33 -17.89 1.60 -18.84
N SER A 34 -18.56 0.69 -19.55
CA SER A 34 -19.71 -0.08 -19.06
C SER A 34 -19.44 -1.58 -19.22
N PRO A 35 -19.90 -2.42 -18.27
CA PRO A 35 -19.66 -3.85 -18.35
C PRO A 35 -20.43 -4.48 -19.52
N THR A 36 -19.91 -5.61 -19.99
CA THR A 36 -20.58 -6.54 -20.90
C THR A 36 -20.93 -7.81 -20.12
N ASP A 37 -21.58 -8.76 -20.79
CA ASP A 37 -21.83 -10.08 -20.22
C ASP A 37 -20.52 -10.86 -19.95
N ASN A 38 -19.42 -10.53 -20.64
CA ASN A 38 -18.12 -11.19 -20.51
C ASN A 38 -17.17 -10.48 -19.53
N SER A 39 -17.54 -9.36 -18.90
CA SER A 39 -16.66 -8.65 -17.96
C SER A 39 -16.14 -9.56 -16.84
N GLY A 40 -16.96 -10.49 -16.36
CA GLY A 40 -16.57 -11.45 -15.31
C GLY A 40 -15.42 -12.39 -15.70
N ASN A 41 -15.19 -12.58 -17.00
CA ASN A 41 -14.10 -13.42 -17.51
C ASN A 41 -12.72 -12.72 -17.39
N TYR A 42 -12.70 -11.41 -17.18
CA TYR A 42 -11.50 -10.61 -16.97
C TYR A 42 -11.71 -9.57 -15.87
N ALA A 43 -11.81 -10.04 -14.62
CA ALA A 43 -12.06 -9.21 -13.45
C ALA A 43 -10.86 -9.22 -12.49
N ILE A 44 -9.73 -8.62 -12.89
CA ILE A 44 -8.49 -8.66 -12.09
C ILE A 44 -8.66 -7.95 -10.73
N GLY A 45 -9.44 -6.87 -10.66
CA GLY A 45 -9.72 -6.17 -9.40
C GLY A 45 -8.50 -5.54 -8.72
N ALA A 46 -7.38 -5.39 -9.45
CA ALA A 46 -6.09 -4.97 -8.90
C ALA A 46 -5.51 -3.72 -9.57
N THR A 47 -6.38 -2.78 -9.99
CA THR A 47 -5.94 -1.59 -10.72
C THR A 47 -4.93 -0.72 -9.96
N TRP A 48 -4.96 -0.80 -8.63
CA TRP A 48 -4.03 -0.10 -7.73
C TRP A 48 -2.58 -0.57 -7.82
N MET A 49 -2.30 -1.78 -8.32
CA MET A 49 -0.93 -2.30 -8.47
C MET A 49 -0.45 -2.36 -9.93
N LEU A 50 -1.34 -2.11 -10.91
CA LEU A 50 -1.10 -2.35 -12.34
C LEU A 50 -0.88 -1.06 -13.11
N GLY A 51 0.10 -0.27 -12.66
CA GLY A 51 0.54 0.94 -13.36
C GLY A 51 -0.09 2.23 -12.87
N ASN A 52 -0.09 3.26 -13.72
CA ASN A 52 -0.61 4.58 -13.36
C ASN A 52 -2.14 4.63 -13.46
N GLN A 53 -2.83 4.68 -12.31
CA GLN A 53 -4.29 4.71 -12.26
C GLN A 53 -4.91 5.94 -12.94
N PHE A 54 -4.19 7.06 -13.06
CA PHE A 54 -4.70 8.25 -13.78
C PHE A 54 -4.84 8.03 -15.29
N LEU A 55 -4.36 6.91 -15.82
CA LEU A 55 -4.58 6.48 -17.20
C LEU A 55 -5.81 5.58 -17.34
N ASN A 56 -6.35 5.04 -16.24
CA ASN A 56 -7.52 4.16 -16.31
C ASN A 56 -8.75 4.92 -16.83
N TYR A 57 -9.57 4.24 -17.62
CA TYR A 57 -10.97 4.61 -17.82
C TYR A 57 -11.74 4.52 -16.50
N VAL A 58 -12.92 5.13 -16.47
CA VAL A 58 -13.78 5.23 -15.28
C VAL A 58 -15.03 4.37 -15.50
N TRP A 59 -15.41 3.56 -14.52
CA TRP A 59 -16.66 2.79 -14.64
C TRP A 59 -17.87 3.73 -14.59
N ASN A 60 -18.93 3.39 -15.33
CA ASN A 60 -20.19 4.14 -15.32
C ASN A 60 -20.90 4.21 -13.95
N THR A 61 -20.46 3.40 -12.99
CA THR A 61 -20.90 3.41 -11.58
C THR A 61 -20.08 4.34 -10.70
N GLU A 62 -19.00 4.92 -11.22
CA GLU A 62 -18.10 5.82 -10.52
C GLU A 62 -18.38 7.29 -10.93
N ALA A 63 -17.84 8.22 -10.16
CA ALA A 63 -17.91 9.64 -10.51
C ALA A 63 -17.12 9.89 -11.81
N PRO A 64 -17.70 10.56 -12.83
CA PRO A 64 -17.03 10.77 -14.12
C PRO A 64 -15.75 11.62 -14.00
N ASP A 65 -15.62 12.42 -12.94
CA ASP A 65 -14.47 13.26 -12.61
C ASP A 65 -13.59 12.63 -11.49
N LYS A 66 -13.66 11.31 -11.30
CA LYS A 66 -12.94 10.56 -10.25
C LYS A 66 -11.45 10.92 -10.20
N TRP A 67 -10.79 11.02 -11.36
CA TRP A 67 -9.35 11.27 -11.40
C TRP A 67 -8.99 12.72 -11.07
N GLU A 68 -9.84 13.68 -11.42
CA GLU A 68 -9.74 15.08 -11.00
C GLU A 68 -9.89 15.20 -9.48
N GLN A 69 -10.88 14.50 -8.91
CA GLN A 69 -11.08 14.46 -7.46
C GLN A 69 -9.86 13.85 -6.73
N PHE A 70 -9.30 12.76 -7.27
CA PHE A 70 -8.11 12.12 -6.70
C PHE A 70 -6.88 13.04 -6.77
N LYS A 71 -6.66 13.74 -7.89
CA LYS A 71 -5.57 14.73 -8.00
C LYS A 71 -5.71 15.82 -6.96
N LYS A 72 -6.90 16.42 -6.83
CA LYS A 72 -7.19 17.47 -5.85
C LYS A 72 -6.99 16.98 -4.41
N PHE A 73 -7.43 15.75 -4.11
CA PHE A 73 -7.20 15.14 -2.80
C PHE A 73 -5.70 14.97 -2.51
N ASN A 74 -4.94 14.48 -3.49
CA ASN A 74 -3.50 14.25 -3.36
C ASN A 74 -2.70 15.56 -3.20
N GLU A 75 -3.10 16.63 -3.88
CA GLU A 75 -2.47 17.96 -3.75
C GLU A 75 -2.59 18.54 -2.34
N GLY A 76 -3.64 18.18 -1.60
CA GLY A 76 -3.85 18.58 -0.21
C GLY A 76 -3.15 17.68 0.81
N ALA A 77 -2.48 16.61 0.39
CA ALA A 77 -1.89 15.65 1.30
C ALA A 77 -0.65 16.22 2.02
N LEU A 78 -0.54 15.93 3.32
CA LEU A 78 0.65 16.25 4.10
C LEU A 78 1.66 15.12 3.97
N ASN A 79 2.89 15.46 3.56
CA ASN A 79 3.99 14.51 3.57
C ASN A 79 4.46 14.27 5.02
N SER A 80 4.60 12.99 5.38
CA SER A 80 5.23 12.62 6.65
C SER A 80 6.66 13.18 6.70
N PRO A 81 7.10 13.76 7.84
CA PRO A 81 8.50 14.12 8.03
C PRO A 81 9.46 12.94 7.83
N ALA A 82 8.98 11.72 8.04
CA ALA A 82 9.75 10.48 7.85
C ALA A 82 9.55 9.86 6.44
N LEU A 83 8.92 10.55 5.49
CA LEU A 83 8.74 10.03 4.13
C LEU A 83 10.11 9.78 3.47
N GLY A 84 10.37 8.54 3.06
CA GLY A 84 11.65 8.10 2.51
C GLY A 84 12.64 7.54 3.54
N PHE A 85 12.35 7.64 4.84
CA PHE A 85 13.17 7.01 5.87
C PHE A 85 13.03 5.48 5.81
N THR A 86 14.17 4.79 5.74
CA THR A 86 14.24 3.32 5.84
C THR A 86 15.17 2.95 6.99
N PHE A 87 14.66 2.19 7.95
CA PHE A 87 15.44 1.76 9.10
C PHE A 87 16.47 0.70 8.70
N ASN A 88 17.75 0.94 9.00
CA ASN A 88 18.80 -0.06 8.92
C ASN A 88 18.85 -0.87 10.23
N ALA A 89 18.36 -2.11 10.16
CA ALA A 89 18.29 -3.00 11.32
C ALA A 89 19.61 -3.71 11.66
N GLU A 90 20.66 -3.64 10.82
CA GLU A 90 21.91 -4.38 11.03
C GLU A 90 22.54 -4.17 12.43
N PRO A 91 22.58 -2.95 13.01
CA PRO A 91 23.15 -2.74 14.35
C PRO A 91 22.39 -3.44 15.49
N VAL A 92 21.12 -3.79 15.29
CA VAL A 92 20.23 -4.40 16.29
C VAL A 92 19.55 -5.67 15.77
N LYS A 93 20.20 -6.34 14.81
CA LYS A 93 19.64 -7.47 14.06
C LYS A 93 19.16 -8.62 14.96
N SER A 94 19.92 -8.95 16.00
CA SER A 94 19.55 -9.99 16.97
C SER A 94 18.26 -9.66 17.71
N GLN A 95 18.12 -8.43 18.19
CA GLN A 95 16.95 -7.96 18.92
C GLN A 95 15.72 -7.97 18.00
N VAL A 96 15.87 -7.47 16.77
CA VAL A 96 14.80 -7.49 15.76
C VAL A 96 14.33 -8.92 15.46
N SER A 97 15.26 -9.88 15.38
CA SER A 97 14.91 -11.29 15.17
C SER A 97 14.10 -11.86 16.35
N VAL A 98 14.48 -11.55 17.58
CA VAL A 98 13.75 -12.01 18.78
C VAL A 98 12.36 -11.38 18.84
N GLU A 99 12.26 -10.06 18.63
CA GLU A 99 10.98 -9.36 18.60
C GLU A 99 10.04 -9.88 17.53
N THR A 100 10.55 -10.23 16.35
CA THR A 100 9.74 -10.79 15.26
C THR A 100 9.04 -12.08 15.71
N ASN A 101 9.71 -12.92 16.51
CA ASN A 101 9.11 -14.14 17.05
C ASN A 101 8.10 -13.88 18.17
N ILE A 102 8.30 -12.82 18.96
CA ILE A 102 7.33 -12.38 19.97
C ILE A 102 6.08 -11.83 19.27
N ARG A 103 6.25 -10.90 18.32
CA ARG A 103 5.20 -10.30 17.48
C ARG A 103 4.25 -11.34 16.89
N LYS A 104 4.79 -12.40 16.29
CA LYS A 104 4.01 -13.52 15.72
C LYS A 104 3.04 -14.20 16.71
N GLN A 105 3.29 -14.12 18.02
CA GLN A 105 2.43 -14.72 19.05
C GLN A 105 1.26 -13.82 19.45
N TYR A 106 1.37 -12.50 19.27
CA TYR A 106 0.40 -11.53 19.79
C TYR A 106 -0.29 -10.72 18.69
N ASP A 107 0.44 -10.25 17.66
CA ASP A 107 -0.09 -9.35 16.63
C ASP A 107 -1.37 -9.90 15.96
N PRO A 108 -1.43 -11.17 15.48
CA PRO A 108 -2.64 -11.66 14.81
C PRO A 108 -3.90 -11.63 15.69
N GLY A 109 -3.74 -11.87 17.00
CA GLY A 109 -4.86 -11.87 17.94
C GLY A 109 -5.28 -10.46 18.35
N LEU A 110 -4.30 -9.58 18.60
CA LEU A 110 -4.56 -8.19 19.00
C LEU A 110 -5.11 -7.37 17.83
N ASP A 111 -4.54 -7.51 16.63
CA ASP A 111 -4.94 -6.74 15.45
C ASP A 111 -6.35 -7.09 14.98
N THR A 112 -6.78 -8.33 15.18
CA THR A 112 -8.13 -8.80 14.81
C THR A 112 -9.14 -8.69 15.95
N GLY A 113 -8.71 -8.36 17.16
CA GLY A 113 -9.57 -8.38 18.36
C GLY A 113 -10.01 -9.78 18.80
N SER A 114 -9.32 -10.83 18.36
CA SER A 114 -9.64 -12.23 18.67
C SER A 114 -9.13 -12.68 20.04
N ILE A 115 -8.34 -11.85 20.73
CA ILE A 115 -7.88 -12.10 22.12
C ILE A 115 -8.18 -10.88 23.00
N ASP A 116 -8.14 -11.10 24.31
CA ASP A 116 -8.33 -10.04 25.30
C ASP A 116 -7.28 -8.91 25.12
N PRO A 117 -7.69 -7.64 24.95
CA PRO A 117 -6.76 -6.52 24.75
C PRO A 117 -5.83 -6.28 25.95
N SER A 118 -6.14 -6.77 27.16
CA SER A 118 -5.23 -6.74 28.31
C SER A 118 -3.93 -7.52 28.07
N LYS A 119 -3.90 -8.43 27.08
CA LYS A 119 -2.68 -9.09 26.62
C LYS A 119 -1.64 -8.14 26.03
N ALA A 120 -2.04 -6.93 25.64
CA ALA A 120 -1.11 -5.89 25.18
C ALA A 120 -0.04 -5.54 26.24
N ASP A 121 -0.39 -5.55 27.53
CA ASP A 121 0.56 -5.25 28.61
C ASP A 121 1.62 -6.33 28.77
N GLU A 122 1.20 -7.59 28.72
CA GLU A 122 2.09 -8.76 28.74
C GLU A 122 3.03 -8.73 27.53
N TYR A 123 2.46 -8.47 26.35
CA TYR A 123 3.18 -8.35 25.09
C TYR A 123 4.25 -7.24 25.15
N TYR A 124 3.87 -6.03 25.58
CA TYR A 124 4.80 -4.90 25.71
C TYR A 124 5.94 -5.21 26.68
N LYS A 125 5.66 -5.79 27.85
CA LYS A 125 6.69 -6.21 28.82
C LYS A 125 7.65 -7.22 28.21
N LYS A 126 7.14 -8.16 27.41
CA LYS A 126 7.94 -9.17 26.71
C LYS A 126 8.85 -8.54 25.66
N LEU A 127 8.36 -7.60 24.85
CA LEU A 127 9.19 -6.84 23.91
C LEU A 127 10.29 -6.06 24.65
N LYS A 128 9.94 -5.33 25.71
CA LYS A 128 10.88 -4.57 26.55
C LYS A 128 12.01 -5.44 27.11
N ALA A 129 11.67 -6.60 27.66
CA ALA A 129 12.64 -7.55 28.19
C ALA A 129 13.58 -8.13 27.10
N ASN A 130 13.21 -8.02 25.82
CA ASN A 130 13.93 -8.60 24.69
C ASN A 130 14.53 -7.56 23.73
N GLY A 131 14.79 -6.34 24.22
CA GLY A 131 15.62 -5.37 23.51
C GLY A 131 14.86 -4.30 22.73
N LEU A 132 13.57 -4.10 22.99
CA LEU A 132 12.78 -3.02 22.38
C LEU A 132 13.43 -1.65 22.53
N ASP A 133 14.01 -1.35 23.69
CA ASP A 133 14.65 -0.05 23.92
C ASP A 133 15.88 0.18 23.04
N ALA A 134 16.67 -0.87 22.78
CA ALA A 134 17.80 -0.77 21.89
C ALA A 134 17.35 -0.50 20.44
N ILE A 135 16.28 -1.16 20.00
CA ILE A 135 15.69 -0.93 18.67
C ILE A 135 15.12 0.48 18.56
N ILE A 136 14.40 0.96 19.58
CA ILE A 136 13.85 2.33 19.61
C ILE A 136 14.99 3.36 19.57
N ALA A 137 16.03 3.18 20.38
CA ALA A 137 17.16 4.10 20.42
C ALA A 137 17.91 4.17 19.08
N GLU A 138 18.17 3.02 18.44
CA GLU A 138 18.83 2.99 17.14
C GLU A 138 17.92 3.55 16.03
N LYS A 139 16.62 3.27 16.03
CA LYS A 139 15.65 3.90 15.11
C LYS A 139 15.64 5.42 15.28
N GLN A 140 15.59 5.91 16.51
CA GLN A 140 15.57 7.34 16.78
C GLN A 140 16.85 8.03 16.32
N LYS A 141 18.01 7.42 16.58
CA LYS A 141 19.30 7.91 16.09
C LYS A 141 19.33 8.02 14.56
N GLN A 142 18.88 6.99 13.84
CA GLN A 142 18.83 7.01 12.38
C GLN A 142 17.81 8.01 11.84
N LEU A 143 16.65 8.14 12.50
CA LEU A 143 15.64 9.11 12.12
C LEU A 143 16.13 10.55 12.34
N ASN A 144 16.83 10.82 13.44
CA ASN A 144 17.45 12.13 13.68
C ASN A 144 18.48 12.46 12.59
N ALA A 145 19.37 11.52 12.28
CA ALA A 145 20.34 11.68 11.20
C ALA A 145 19.65 11.94 9.84
N PHE A 146 18.57 11.21 9.53
CA PHE A 146 17.78 11.42 8.31
C PHE A 146 17.13 12.82 8.25
N LEU A 147 16.66 13.32 9.40
CA LEU A 147 16.06 14.64 9.53
C LEU A 147 17.07 15.79 9.70
N GLY A 148 18.37 15.50 9.76
CA GLY A 148 19.41 16.49 10.03
C GLY A 148 19.35 17.09 11.44
N LYS A 149 18.92 16.30 12.43
CA LYS A 149 18.79 16.68 13.85
C LYS A 149 19.86 16.05 14.73
#